data_AF-A0A960CMP4-F1
#
_entry.id   AF-A0A960CMP4-F1
#
_cell.length_a   1.000
_cell.length_b   1.000
_cell.length_c   1.000
_cell.angle_alpha   90.00
_cell.angle_beta   90.00
_cell.angle_gamma   90.00
#
_symmetry.space_group_name_H-M   'P 1'
#
loop_
_entity.id
_entity.type
_entity.pdbx_description
1 polymer ?
#
loop_
_entity_poly.entity_id
_entity_poly.type
_entity_poly.pdbx_seq_one_letter_code
_entity_poly.pdbx_strand_id
1 'polypeptide(L)'
;MPRKLSDEEVAAYLDSRPGWAMLSTIDEDGFPHTVPLGYFRLGRDIVMGVRDGTHKVANIERNPHVSILLEDGSTMADIRGVMLQGRARIVREPGEALQLSREGARARGVPESEWPTAPRPGAAYIRVTPVRTVSWDYGTSAQNQD
;
A
#
# COMPACT_ATOMS: atom_id res chain seq x y z
N MET A 1 15.28 -21.39 -2.68
CA MET A 1 14.75 -20.17 -2.02
C MET A 1 14.37 -19.19 -3.12
N PRO A 2 13.20 -18.53 -3.06
CA PRO A 2 12.83 -17.56 -4.08
C PRO A 2 13.84 -16.41 -4.10
N ARG A 3 13.98 -15.76 -5.26
CA ARG A 3 14.82 -14.58 -5.39
C ARG A 3 14.24 -13.46 -4.53
N LYS A 4 15.09 -12.70 -3.86
CA LYS A 4 14.69 -11.46 -3.18
C LYS A 4 14.82 -10.31 -4.16
N LEU A 5 13.80 -9.45 -4.18
CA LEU A 5 13.84 -8.19 -4.94
C LEU A 5 14.76 -7.18 -4.24
N SER A 6 15.51 -6.40 -5.03
CA SER A 6 16.21 -5.20 -4.55
C SER A 6 15.22 -4.12 -4.12
N ASP A 7 15.67 -3.08 -3.42
CA ASP A 7 14.81 -1.96 -3.03
C ASP A 7 14.23 -1.23 -4.25
N GLU A 8 14.98 -1.12 -5.34
CA GLU A 8 14.54 -0.54 -6.61
C GLU A 8 13.50 -1.42 -7.29
N GLU A 9 13.70 -2.74 -7.30
CA GLU A 9 12.71 -3.69 -7.83
C GLU A 9 11.42 -3.70 -7.00
N VAL A 10 11.52 -3.60 -5.67
CA VAL A 10 10.35 -3.44 -4.80
C VAL A 10 9.62 -2.14 -5.11
N ALA A 11 10.33 -1.02 -5.24
CA ALA A 11 9.72 0.25 -5.60
C ALA A 11 9.00 0.17 -6.96
N ALA A 12 9.68 -0.38 -7.97
CA ALA A 12 9.11 -0.57 -9.31
C ALA A 12 7.88 -1.50 -9.28
N TYR A 13 7.92 -2.59 -8.51
CA TYR A 13 6.81 -3.51 -8.33
C TYR A 13 5.60 -2.83 -7.68
N LEU A 14 5.83 -2.05 -6.63
CA LEU A 14 4.77 -1.29 -5.96
C LEU A 14 4.23 -0.17 -6.88
N ASP A 15 5.05 0.42 -7.74
CA ASP A 15 4.64 1.48 -8.66
C ASP A 15 3.96 0.93 -9.93
N SER A 16 4.20 -0.34 -10.31
CA SER A 16 3.55 -1.01 -11.44
C SER A 16 2.07 -1.34 -11.19
N ARG A 17 1.56 -1.02 -10.00
CA ARG A 17 0.15 -1.16 -9.58
C ARG A 17 -0.42 -2.56 -9.82
N PRO A 18 0.03 -3.61 -9.12
CA PRO A 18 -0.52 -4.97 -9.22
C PRO A 18 -2.00 -5.12 -8.79
N GLY A 19 -2.75 -4.02 -8.62
CA GLY A 19 -4.17 -4.04 -8.26
C GLY A 19 -4.39 -3.54 -6.83
N TRP A 20 -4.96 -4.41 -5.98
CA TRP A 20 -5.31 -4.10 -4.60
C TRP A 20 -4.22 -4.56 -3.63
N ALA A 21 -3.92 -3.76 -2.61
CA ALA A 21 -3.03 -4.15 -1.51
C ALA A 21 -3.85 -4.67 -0.33
N MET A 22 -3.41 -5.79 0.27
CA MET A 22 -4.07 -6.36 1.45
C MET A 22 -3.51 -5.71 2.71
N LEU A 23 -4.27 -4.80 3.32
CA LEU A 23 -3.93 -4.19 4.60
C LEU A 23 -4.43 -5.06 5.75
N SER A 24 -3.53 -5.49 6.62
CA SER A 24 -3.85 -6.16 7.88
C SER A 24 -3.60 -5.24 9.06
N THR A 25 -4.62 -5.10 9.92
CA THR A 25 -4.61 -4.34 11.18
C THR A 25 -4.89 -5.28 12.35
N ILE A 26 -4.68 -4.84 13.59
CA ILE A 26 -5.00 -5.63 14.79
C ILE A 26 -6.30 -5.11 15.40
N ASP A 27 -7.28 -6.00 15.56
CA ASP A 27 -8.56 -5.70 16.17
C ASP A 27 -8.46 -5.60 17.70
N GLU A 28 -9.51 -5.09 18.35
CA GLU A 28 -9.55 -4.90 19.81
C GLU A 28 -9.41 -6.20 20.59
N ASP A 29 -9.96 -7.30 20.07
CA ASP A 29 -9.86 -8.64 20.63
C ASP A 29 -8.57 -9.37 20.22
N GLY A 30 -7.68 -8.69 19.50
CA GLY A 30 -6.37 -9.20 19.09
C GLY A 30 -6.37 -9.99 17.78
N PHE A 31 -7.53 -10.22 17.14
CA PHE A 31 -7.55 -10.87 15.84
C PHE A 31 -7.02 -9.95 14.72
N PRO A 32 -6.36 -10.50 13.70
CA PRO A 32 -6.00 -9.73 12.52
C PRO A 32 -7.25 -9.42 11.68
N HIS A 33 -7.41 -8.16 11.29
CA HIS A 33 -8.44 -7.70 10.37
C HIS A 33 -7.80 -7.25 9.05
N THR A 34 -8.01 -8.05 8.00
CA THR A 34 -7.41 -7.87 6.67
C THR A 34 -8.44 -7.42 5.65
N VAL A 35 -8.14 -6.36 4.88
CA VAL A 35 -9.01 -5.85 3.81
C VAL A 35 -8.20 -5.40 2.58
N PRO A 36 -8.75 -5.55 1.36
CA PRO A 36 -8.13 -5.01 0.15
C PRO A 36 -8.34 -3.49 0.07
N LEU A 37 -7.30 -2.74 -0.28
CA LEU A 37 -7.34 -1.29 -0.49
C LEU A 37 -6.51 -0.87 -1.71
N GLY A 38 -7.01 0.14 -2.43
CA GLY A 38 -6.20 0.85 -3.41
C GLY A 38 -5.13 1.66 -2.68
N TYR A 39 -3.96 1.77 -3.28
CA TYR A 39 -2.82 2.48 -2.69
C TYR A 39 -2.02 3.25 -3.74
N PHE A 40 -1.14 4.10 -3.26
CA PHE A 40 -0.03 4.66 -4.02
C PHE A 40 1.17 4.86 -3.10
N ARG A 41 2.35 5.01 -3.69
CA ARG A 41 3.57 5.36 -2.96
C ARG A 41 3.74 6.88 -2.89
N LEU A 42 4.21 7.34 -1.74
CA LEU A 42 4.73 8.70 -1.56
C LEU A 42 6.12 8.60 -0.92
N GLY A 43 7.16 8.69 -1.75
CA GLY A 43 8.51 8.31 -1.34
C GLY A 43 8.54 6.83 -0.93
N ARG A 44 8.92 6.52 0.32
CA ARG A 44 8.90 5.15 0.85
C ARG A 44 7.56 4.75 1.49
N ASP A 45 6.67 5.70 1.72
CA ASP A 45 5.42 5.45 2.43
C ASP A 45 4.37 4.88 1.48
N ILE A 46 3.49 4.05 2.03
CA ILE A 46 2.28 3.60 1.35
C ILE A 46 1.10 4.42 1.84
N VAL A 47 0.32 4.97 0.92
CA VAL A 47 -0.86 5.79 1.22
C VAL A 47 -2.10 5.10 0.67
N MET A 48 -3.13 4.98 1.51
CA MET A 48 -4.40 4.36 1.16
C MET A 48 -5.56 5.29 1.51
N GLY A 49 -6.36 5.67 0.52
CA GLY A 49 -7.57 6.47 0.75
C GLY A 49 -8.71 5.61 1.29
N VAL A 50 -9.37 6.06 2.35
CA VAL A 50 -10.47 5.33 3.01
C VAL A 50 -11.61 6.27 3.38
N ARG A 51 -12.79 5.69 3.64
CA ARG A 51 -13.84 6.37 4.40
C ARG A 51 -13.41 6.42 5.87
N ASP A 52 -13.57 7.58 6.50
CA ASP A 52 -13.33 7.74 7.93
C ASP A 52 -14.35 6.94 8.76
N GLY A 53 -14.00 6.62 10.01
CA GLY A 53 -14.84 5.86 10.93
C GLY A 53 -15.00 4.38 10.58
N THR A 54 -14.22 3.85 9.62
CA THR A 54 -14.22 2.40 9.34
C THR A 54 -13.44 1.62 10.39
N HIS A 55 -13.75 0.33 10.55
CA HIS A 55 -13.16 -0.53 11.57
C HIS A 55 -11.61 -0.53 11.54
N LYS A 56 -10.99 -0.62 10.36
CA LYS A 56 -9.53 -0.52 10.18
C LYS A 56 -8.94 0.82 10.66
N VAL A 57 -9.70 1.91 10.57
CA VAL A 57 -9.28 3.23 11.05
C VAL A 57 -9.23 3.21 12.58
N ALA A 58 -10.28 2.70 13.22
CA ALA A 58 -10.31 2.52 14.67
C ALA A 58 -9.19 1.56 15.16
N ASN A 59 -8.93 0.48 14.42
CA ASN A 59 -7.83 -0.45 14.72
C ASN A 59 -6.47 0.27 14.72
N ILE A 60 -6.18 1.08 13.69
CA ILE A 60 -4.91 1.80 13.55
C ILE A 60 -4.73 2.86 14.63
N GLU A 61 -5.81 3.53 15.02
CA GLU A 61 -5.78 4.52 16.11
C GLU A 61 -5.42 3.90 17.46
N ARG A 62 -5.88 2.67 17.71
CA ARG A 62 -5.50 1.91 18.91
C ARG A 62 -4.11 1.28 18.80
N ASN A 63 -3.78 0.73 17.64
CA ASN A 63 -2.52 0.05 17.37
C ASN A 63 -1.97 0.41 15.98
N PRO A 64 -0.88 1.19 15.89
CA PRO A 64 -0.35 1.64 14.60
C PRO A 64 0.42 0.55 13.84
N HIS A 65 0.63 -0.65 14.40
CA HIS A 65 1.37 -1.71 13.70
C HIS A 65 0.47 -2.39 12.66
N VAL A 66 0.91 -2.33 11.40
CA VAL A 66 0.17 -2.92 10.27
C VAL A 66 1.08 -3.77 9.40
N SER A 67 0.47 -4.65 8.61
CA SER A 67 1.13 -5.31 7.49
C SER A 67 0.39 -5.04 6.19
N ILE A 68 1.13 -4.91 5.09
CA ILE A 68 0.60 -4.76 3.74
C ILE A 68 1.18 -5.88 2.90
N LEU A 69 0.33 -6.60 2.17
CA LEU A 69 0.73 -7.63 1.23
C LEU A 69 0.27 -7.27 -0.18
N LEU A 70 1.17 -7.43 -1.15
CA LEU A 70 0.89 -7.43 -2.57
C LEU A 70 1.50 -8.68 -3.19
N GLU A 71 0.76 -9.29 -4.08
CA GLU A 71 1.18 -10.47 -4.83
C GLU A 71 0.62 -10.39 -6.25
N ASP A 72 1.35 -10.98 -7.19
CA ASP A 72 0.91 -11.29 -8.54
C ASP A 72 1.52 -12.63 -8.99
N GLY A 73 1.05 -13.11 -10.14
CA GLY A 73 1.35 -14.43 -10.68
C GLY A 73 0.09 -15.27 -10.82
N SER A 74 0.10 -16.21 -11.76
CA SER A 74 -1.07 -17.08 -12.02
C SER A 74 -0.80 -18.56 -11.73
N THR A 75 0.46 -18.92 -11.52
CA THR A 75 0.95 -20.29 -11.35
C THR A 75 2.00 -20.34 -10.24
N MET A 76 2.31 -21.53 -9.74
CA MET A 76 3.37 -21.65 -8.72
C MET A 76 4.76 -21.22 -9.22
N ALA A 77 4.97 -21.15 -10.54
CA ALA A 77 6.26 -20.84 -11.15
C ALA A 77 6.50 -19.33 -11.35
N ASP A 78 5.47 -18.49 -11.22
CA ASP A 78 5.56 -17.04 -11.48
C ASP A 78 5.03 -16.17 -10.33
N ILE A 79 4.67 -16.77 -9.19
CA ILE A 79 4.30 -16.01 -8.00
C ILE A 79 5.46 -15.12 -7.57
N ARG A 80 5.16 -13.86 -7.34
CA ARG A 80 6.05 -12.93 -6.65
C ARG A 80 5.23 -12.00 -5.79
N GLY A 81 5.89 -11.34 -4.84
CA GLY A 81 5.17 -10.47 -3.92
C GLY A 81 6.08 -9.70 -2.99
N VAL A 82 5.46 -8.72 -2.35
CA VAL A 82 6.07 -7.85 -1.36
C VAL A 82 5.16 -7.77 -0.15
N MET A 83 5.72 -8.06 1.01
CA MET A 83 5.11 -7.82 2.32
C MET A 83 5.86 -6.69 3.03
N LEU A 84 5.12 -5.68 3.45
CA LEU A 84 5.61 -4.56 4.25
C LEU A 84 5.03 -4.71 5.67
N GLN A 85 5.86 -4.50 6.68
CA GLN A 85 5.41 -4.19 8.05
C GLN A 85 5.76 -2.75 8.34
N GLY A 86 4.83 -1.99 8.93
CA GLY A 86 5.03 -0.56 9.12
C GLY A 86 4.21 0.01 10.27
N ARG A 87 4.45 1.29 10.52
CA ARG A 87 3.63 2.11 11.41
C ARG A 87 2.68 2.94 10.58
N ALA A 88 1.38 2.76 10.83
CA ALA A 88 0.30 3.50 10.21
C ALA A 88 -0.08 4.70 11.07
N ARG A 89 -0.46 5.80 10.42
CA ARG A 89 -1.20 6.89 11.03
C ARG A 89 -2.39 7.28 10.16
N ILE A 90 -3.43 7.81 10.79
CA ILE A 90 -4.61 8.34 10.10
C ILE A 90 -4.40 9.82 9.81
N VAL A 91 -4.66 10.23 8.58
CA VAL A 91 -4.59 11.62 8.12
C VAL A 91 -6.01 12.13 7.88
N ARG A 92 -6.37 13.16 8.66
CA ARG A 92 -7.65 13.88 8.56
C ARG A 92 -7.50 15.37 8.39
N GLU A 93 -6.32 15.91 8.65
CA GLU A 93 -6.06 17.34 8.53
C GLU A 93 -6.38 17.77 7.08
N PRO A 94 -7.29 18.74 6.87
CA PRO A 94 -7.78 19.11 5.55
C PRO A 94 -6.69 19.41 4.51
N GLY A 95 -5.63 20.11 4.89
CA GLY A 95 -4.52 20.47 4.01
C GLY A 95 -3.73 19.23 3.55
N GLU A 96 -3.30 18.40 4.51
CA GLU A 96 -2.58 17.16 4.22
C GLU A 96 -3.47 16.17 3.44
N ALA A 97 -4.74 16.03 3.80
CA ALA A 97 -5.68 15.18 3.08
C ALA A 97 -5.89 15.62 1.63
N LEU A 98 -5.93 16.93 1.37
CA LEU A 98 -5.98 17.47 0.01
C LEU A 98 -4.68 17.17 -0.77
N GLN A 99 -3.52 17.35 -0.14
CA GLN A 99 -2.24 17.01 -0.75
C GLN A 99 -2.17 15.53 -1.13
N LEU A 100 -2.52 14.63 -0.22
CA LEU A 100 -2.57 13.18 -0.50
C LEU A 100 -3.58 12.83 -1.60
N SER A 101 -4.71 13.53 -1.66
CA SER A 101 -5.70 13.37 -2.74
C SER A 101 -5.10 13.72 -4.12
N ARG A 102 -4.31 14.79 -4.20
CA ARG A 102 -3.61 15.22 -5.41
C ARG A 102 -2.50 14.26 -5.79
N GLU A 103 -1.70 13.80 -4.82
CA GLU A 103 -0.68 12.78 -5.05
C GLU A 103 -1.29 11.46 -5.52
N GLY A 104 -2.45 11.07 -5.00
CA GLY A 104 -3.20 9.92 -5.52
C GLY A 104 -3.78 10.13 -6.93
N ALA A 105 -4.11 11.37 -7.31
CA ALA A 105 -4.55 11.72 -8.66
C ALA A 105 -3.37 11.65 -9.66
N ARG A 106 -2.25 12.28 -9.32
CA ARG A 106 -0.95 12.15 -10.02
C ARG A 106 -0.53 10.69 -10.14
N ALA A 107 -0.60 9.99 -9.01
CA ALA A 107 -0.55 8.57 -8.76
C ALA A 107 -1.16 7.73 -9.88
N ARG A 108 -2.35 8.15 -10.34
CA ARG A 108 -3.20 7.46 -11.32
C ARG A 108 -3.07 7.98 -12.75
N GLY A 109 -2.30 9.07 -12.97
CA GLY A 109 -2.17 9.72 -14.27
C GLY A 109 -3.33 10.67 -14.62
N VAL A 110 -4.06 11.16 -13.61
CA VAL A 110 -5.14 12.13 -13.80
C VAL A 110 -4.53 13.48 -14.23
N PRO A 111 -5.03 14.15 -15.28
CA PRO A 111 -4.57 15.48 -15.69
C PRO A 111 -4.63 16.49 -14.54
N GLU A 112 -3.63 17.37 -14.44
CA GLU A 112 -3.53 18.34 -13.33
C GLU A 112 -4.74 19.26 -13.23
N SER A 113 -5.35 19.62 -14.36
CA SER A 113 -6.59 20.40 -14.44
C SER A 113 -7.79 19.75 -13.75
N GLU A 114 -7.76 18.42 -13.55
CA GLU A 114 -8.81 17.64 -12.91
C GLU A 114 -8.47 17.27 -11.45
N TRP A 115 -7.36 17.78 -10.92
CA TRP A 115 -6.96 17.46 -9.56
C TRP A 115 -7.94 18.04 -8.53
N PRO A 116 -8.14 17.33 -7.40
CA PRO A 116 -8.96 17.84 -6.30
C PRO A 116 -8.49 19.21 -5.83
N THR A 117 -9.43 20.14 -5.67
CA THR A 117 -9.21 21.49 -5.15
C THR A 117 -9.63 21.65 -3.69
N ALA A 118 -10.38 20.68 -3.16
CA ALA A 118 -10.81 20.59 -1.77
C ALA A 118 -10.72 19.14 -1.27
N PRO A 119 -10.53 18.91 0.03
CA PRO A 119 -10.58 17.56 0.60
C PRO A 119 -11.97 16.96 0.42
N ARG A 120 -12.05 15.64 0.22
CA ARG A 120 -13.33 14.93 0.15
C ARG A 120 -13.94 14.83 1.56
N PRO A 121 -15.19 15.31 1.77
CA PRO A 121 -15.87 15.14 3.05
C PRO A 121 -15.97 13.66 3.43
N GLY A 122 -15.64 13.33 4.69
CA GLY A 122 -15.68 11.96 5.22
C GLY A 122 -14.58 11.04 4.70
N ALA A 123 -13.60 11.54 3.95
CA ALA A 123 -12.40 10.80 3.57
C ALA A 123 -11.30 10.98 4.63
N ALA A 124 -10.56 9.90 4.87
CA ALA A 124 -9.30 9.90 5.59
C ALA A 124 -8.26 9.14 4.77
N TYR A 125 -6.98 9.28 5.13
CA TYR A 125 -5.91 8.49 4.54
C TYR A 125 -5.18 7.70 5.60
N ILE A 126 -4.86 6.45 5.29
CA ILE A 126 -3.92 5.65 6.06
C ILE A 126 -2.55 5.86 5.42
N ARG A 127 -1.60 6.43 6.15
CA ARG A 127 -0.21 6.57 5.72
C ARG A 127 0.66 5.62 6.53
N VAL A 128 1.30 4.68 5.83
CA VAL A 128 2.11 3.62 6.42
C VAL A 128 3.58 3.86 6.08
N THR A 129 4.41 4.02 7.09
CA THR A 129 5.87 4.05 6.94
C THR A 129 6.44 2.66 7.16
N PRO A 130 7.02 2.00 6.13
CA PRO A 130 7.58 0.66 6.26
C PRO A 130 8.79 0.64 7.19
N VAL A 131 8.77 -0.30 8.14
CA VAL A 131 9.87 -0.64 9.06
C VAL A 131 10.60 -1.89 8.58
N ARG A 132 9.88 -2.84 7.97
CA ARG A 132 10.46 -4.06 7.40
C ARG A 132 9.80 -4.37 6.06
N THR A 133 10.63 -4.76 5.10
CA THR A 133 10.22 -5.23 3.78
C THR A 133 10.69 -6.67 3.60
N VAL A 134 9.81 -7.52 3.10
CA VAL A 134 10.11 -8.89 2.68
C VAL A 134 9.58 -9.05 1.26
N SER A 135 10.39 -9.63 0.38
CA SER A 135 10.01 -9.88 -1.02
C SER A 135 10.40 -11.29 -1.42
N TRP A 136 9.66 -11.82 -2.38
CA TRP A 136 9.94 -13.09 -3.04
C TRP A 136 9.57 -12.98 -4.50
N ASP A 137 10.35 -13.65 -5.34
CA ASP A 137 10.08 -13.84 -6.75
C ASP A 137 10.45 -15.27 -7.13
N TYR A 138 9.44 -16.06 -7.51
CA TYR A 138 9.61 -17.42 -8.02
C TYR A 138 9.76 -17.45 -9.54
N GLY A 139 9.45 -16.34 -10.23
CA GLY A 139 9.64 -16.20 -11.65
C GLY A 139 11.08 -16.51 -12.01
N THR A 140 11.26 -17.51 -12.88
CA THR A 140 12.59 -17.86 -13.39
C THR A 140 13.21 -16.60 -13.99
N SER A 141 14.40 -16.21 -13.51
CA SER A 141 15.27 -15.33 -14.28
C SER A 141 15.44 -15.97 -15.65
N ALA A 142 14.77 -15.43 -16.68
CA ALA A 142 15.07 -15.77 -18.05
C ALA A 142 16.51 -15.32 -18.31
N GLN A 143 17.46 -16.23 -18.11
CA GLN A 143 18.78 -16.33 -18.73
C GLN A 143 19.59 -17.43 -18.03
N ASN A 144 19.58 -18.62 -18.65
CA ASN A 144 20.76 -19.42 -18.98
C ASN A 144 20.28 -20.76 -19.56
N GLN A 145 20.06 -20.75 -20.88
CA GLN A 145 20.21 -21.93 -21.73
C GLN A 145 20.42 -21.43 -23.16
N ASP A 146 21.69 -21.56 -23.55
CA ASP A 146 22.36 -21.55 -24.87
C ASP A 146 22.35 -20.28 -25.74
#